data_AF-A0A511N1V6-F1
#
_entry.id   AF-A0A511N1V6-F1
#
_cell.length_a   1.000
_cell.length_b   1.000
_cell.length_c   1.000
_cell.angle_alpha   90.00
_cell.angle_beta   90.00
_cell.angle_gamma   90.00
#
_symmetry.space_group_name_H-M   'P 1'
#
loop_
_entity.id
_entity.type
_entity.pdbx_description
1 polymer ?
#
loop_
_entity_poly.entity_id
_entity_poly.type
_entity_poly.pdbx_seq_one_letter_code
_entity_poly.pdbx_strand_id
1 'polypeptide(L)'
;MSGLSRKALRVYEDYGLLLPVHIHPENRYRFYAPSQLRDARIIQVLRMMEVSMDRIQLLLDSTDPLQDLNDLWVHREKQHVQHRAFAQYLHSLFEAQGGEMFEVHTRQVDGEYVATLSGQVYAHEAPGFISSSIAKIRRFLEQQQVEAREIDWTICHEGPSRDAKGSMEVCVPFVGSLLPGEGISLKHEPPHQEAYIRLRKEQCQPAVLMQAYDAGQRWLQEQGKVPILGSREVYFADWSTVADHEEAFDLAFPYHD
;
A
#
# COMPACT_ATOMS: atom_id res chain seq x y z
N MET A 1 38.98 -14.33 14.87
CA MET A 1 37.90 -14.83 15.76
C MET A 1 36.55 -14.29 15.29
N SER A 2 35.46 -15.06 15.43
CA SER A 2 34.10 -14.68 15.02
C SER A 2 33.34 -13.85 16.06
N GLY A 3 33.78 -13.82 17.33
CA GLY A 3 33.08 -13.09 18.40
C GLY A 3 31.77 -13.75 18.89
N LEU A 4 31.41 -14.92 18.36
CA LEU A 4 30.22 -15.66 18.77
C LEU A 4 30.44 -16.41 20.09
N SER A 5 29.46 -16.35 20.99
CA SER A 5 29.46 -17.18 22.19
C SER A 5 29.18 -18.66 21.85
N ARG A 6 29.62 -19.58 22.73
CA ARG A 6 29.29 -21.02 22.59
C ARG A 6 27.78 -21.28 22.53
N LYS A 7 26.99 -20.45 23.21
CA LYS A 7 25.52 -20.53 23.18
C LYS A 7 24.98 -20.13 21.81
N ALA A 8 25.50 -19.05 21.21
CA ALA A 8 25.10 -18.62 19.87
C ALA A 8 25.42 -19.68 18.81
N LEU A 9 26.60 -20.31 18.89
CA LEU A 9 26.98 -21.40 17.99
C LEU A 9 26.03 -22.60 18.07
N ARG A 10 25.58 -22.97 19.28
CA ARG A 10 24.57 -24.04 19.45
C ARG A 10 23.23 -23.67 18.84
N VAL A 11 22.76 -22.43 19.08
CA VAL A 11 21.52 -21.96 18.47
C VAL A 11 21.63 -22.02 16.94
N TYR A 12 22.73 -21.55 16.35
CA TYR A 12 22.88 -21.58 14.89
C TYR A 12 22.99 -23.01 14.34
N GLU A 13 23.60 -23.93 15.08
CA GLU A 13 23.58 -25.36 14.75
C GLU A 13 22.17 -25.96 14.79
N ASP A 14 21.39 -25.65 15.84
CA ASP A 14 20.02 -26.14 16.00
C ASP A 14 19.10 -25.66 14.85
N TYR A 15 19.36 -24.46 14.32
CA TYR A 15 18.67 -23.90 13.15
C TYR A 15 19.30 -24.28 11.81
N GLY A 16 20.36 -25.10 11.79
CA GLY A 16 21.05 -25.52 10.56
C GLY A 16 21.95 -24.46 9.90
N LEU A 17 22.00 -23.25 10.45
CA LEU A 17 22.72 -22.10 9.90
C LEU A 17 24.25 -22.24 9.98
N LEU A 18 24.77 -22.91 11.00
CA LEU A 18 26.21 -23.08 11.17
C LEU A 18 26.55 -24.40 11.88
N LEU A 19 26.74 -25.45 11.09
CA LEU A 19 27.07 -26.78 11.60
C LEU A 19 28.57 -26.91 11.90
N PRO A 20 28.97 -27.56 13.00
CA PRO A 20 30.38 -27.86 13.25
C PRO A 20 30.93 -28.83 12.19
N VAL A 21 32.17 -28.63 11.75
CA VAL A 21 32.85 -29.56 10.83
C VAL A 21 33.23 -30.88 11.49
N HIS A 22 33.38 -30.87 12.81
CA HIS A 22 33.67 -32.08 13.58
C HIS A 22 33.11 -31.95 15.01
N ILE A 23 32.52 -33.04 15.49
CA ILE A 23 32.12 -33.19 16.90
C ILE A 23 32.98 -34.31 17.48
N HIS A 24 33.74 -34.01 18.52
CA HIS A 24 34.59 -34.99 19.18
C HIS A 24 33.75 -36.13 19.78
N PRO A 25 34.10 -37.41 19.56
CA PRO A 25 33.24 -38.53 19.93
C PRO A 25 33.04 -38.67 21.45
N GLU A 26 34.07 -38.42 22.25
CA GLU A 26 34.00 -38.66 23.71
C GLU A 26 33.40 -37.51 24.51
N ASN A 27 33.87 -36.27 24.30
CA ASN A 27 33.45 -35.10 25.09
C ASN A 27 32.40 -34.22 24.38
N ARG A 28 32.01 -34.58 23.15
CA ARG A 28 31.05 -33.86 22.30
C ARG A 28 31.42 -32.39 22.06
N TYR A 29 32.71 -32.06 22.11
CA TYR A 29 33.22 -30.73 21.79
C TYR A 29 33.09 -30.47 20.28
N ARG A 30 32.69 -29.26 19.92
CA ARG A 30 32.41 -28.84 18.54
C ARG A 30 33.57 -28.05 17.98
N PHE A 31 34.02 -28.45 16.80
CA PHE A 31 35.07 -27.78 16.05
C PHE A 31 34.49 -27.12 14.81
N TYR A 32 34.90 -25.88 14.57
CA TYR A 32 34.52 -25.07 13.41
C TYR A 32 35.79 -24.72 12.63
N ALA A 33 35.71 -24.77 11.30
CA ALA A 33 36.85 -24.47 10.44
C ALA A 33 37.04 -22.95 10.27
N PRO A 34 38.26 -22.47 9.95
CA PRO A 34 38.50 -21.06 9.62
C PRO A 34 37.65 -20.56 8.45
N SER A 35 37.30 -21.43 7.49
CA SER A 35 36.41 -21.09 6.37
C SER A 35 35.01 -20.66 6.81
N GLN A 36 34.52 -21.19 7.94
CA GLN A 36 33.20 -20.87 8.51
C GLN A 36 33.15 -19.51 9.23
N LEU A 37 34.29 -18.83 9.38
CA LEU A 37 34.34 -17.51 10.03
C LEU A 37 33.59 -16.44 9.23
N ARG A 38 33.55 -16.57 7.89
CA ARG A 38 32.81 -15.64 7.03
C ARG A 38 31.32 -15.75 7.30
N ASP A 39 30.77 -16.96 7.23
CA ASP A 39 29.33 -17.20 7.40
C ASP A 39 28.89 -16.88 8.83
N ALA A 40 29.70 -17.24 9.82
CA ALA A 40 29.47 -16.85 11.21
C ALA A 40 29.35 -15.32 11.41
N ARG A 41 30.16 -14.52 10.70
CA ARG A 41 30.08 -13.05 10.73
C ARG A 41 28.84 -12.54 10.00
N ILE A 42 28.50 -13.12 8.85
CA ILE A 42 27.30 -12.76 8.09
C ILE A 42 26.05 -13.01 8.96
N ILE A 43 25.91 -14.20 9.55
CA ILE A 43 24.82 -14.54 10.46
C ILE A 43 24.75 -13.55 11.61
N GLN A 44 25.88 -13.19 12.22
CA GLN A 44 25.93 -12.24 13.32
C GLN A 44 25.39 -10.86 12.93
N VAL A 45 25.86 -10.31 11.79
CA VAL A 45 25.41 -8.99 11.31
C VAL A 45 23.93 -9.02 10.95
N LEU A 46 23.46 -10.05 10.26
CA LEU A 46 22.04 -10.20 9.93
C LEU A 46 21.16 -10.31 11.20
N ARG A 47 21.66 -10.97 12.26
CA ARG A 47 20.96 -11.02 13.55
C ARG A 47 20.95 -9.68 14.28
N MET A 48 22.00 -8.87 14.17
CA MET A 48 22.00 -7.49 14.67
C MET A 48 20.99 -6.61 13.93
N MET A 49 20.73 -6.93 12.66
CA MET A 49 19.65 -6.33 11.88
C MET A 49 18.29 -7.02 12.11
N GLU A 50 18.12 -7.81 13.17
CA GLU A 50 16.86 -8.50 13.51
C GLU A 50 16.28 -9.40 12.40
N VAL A 51 17.10 -9.90 11.47
CA VAL A 51 16.66 -10.84 10.42
C VAL A 51 16.34 -12.20 11.02
N SER A 52 15.15 -12.77 10.75
CA SER A 52 14.75 -14.09 11.27
C SER A 52 15.70 -15.21 10.82
N MET A 53 15.82 -16.28 11.62
CA MET A 53 16.71 -17.41 11.31
C MET A 53 16.37 -18.04 9.95
N ASP A 54 15.09 -18.24 9.66
CA ASP A 54 14.63 -18.83 8.40
C ASP A 54 15.05 -17.97 7.19
N ARG A 55 14.99 -16.64 7.33
CA ARG A 55 15.40 -15.72 6.25
C ARG A 55 16.93 -15.67 6.09
N ILE A 56 17.69 -15.83 7.17
CA ILE A 56 19.15 -15.96 7.10
C ILE A 56 19.53 -17.23 6.34
N GLN A 57 18.86 -18.36 6.62
CA GLN A 57 19.11 -19.62 5.89
C GLN A 57 18.90 -19.43 4.39
N LEU A 58 17.76 -18.84 3.99
CA LEU A 58 17.47 -18.54 2.58
C LEU A 58 18.55 -17.66 1.92
N LEU A 59 19.08 -16.67 2.66
CA LEU A 59 20.12 -15.79 2.15
C LEU A 59 21.47 -16.51 2.02
N LEU A 60 21.82 -17.39 2.96
CA LEU A 60 23.04 -18.20 2.88
C LEU A 60 22.99 -19.22 1.74
N ASP A 61 21.80 -19.77 1.45
CA ASP A 61 21.57 -20.73 0.37
C ASP A 61 21.31 -20.08 -1.00
N SER A 62 21.22 -18.74 -1.03
CA SER A 62 20.89 -17.99 -2.25
C SER A 62 21.99 -18.08 -3.31
N THR A 63 21.57 -18.14 -4.57
CA THR A 63 22.47 -18.00 -5.72
C THR A 63 22.93 -16.56 -5.94
N ASP A 64 22.19 -15.57 -5.43
CA ASP A 64 22.54 -14.15 -5.45
C ASP A 64 22.23 -13.47 -4.10
N PRO A 65 23.07 -13.72 -3.08
CA PRO A 65 22.84 -13.20 -1.73
C PRO A 65 22.94 -11.68 -1.63
N LEU A 66 23.58 -11.01 -2.60
CA LEU A 66 23.69 -9.56 -2.60
C LEU A 66 22.39 -8.91 -3.04
N GLN A 67 21.77 -9.43 -4.11
CA GLN A 67 20.44 -8.97 -4.54
C GLN A 67 19.39 -9.24 -3.46
N ASP A 68 19.36 -10.43 -2.88
CA ASP A 68 18.41 -10.77 -1.82
C ASP A 68 18.56 -9.88 -0.56
N LEU A 69 19.80 -9.50 -0.23
CA LEU A 69 20.07 -8.56 0.86
C LEU A 69 19.59 -7.15 0.50
N ASN A 70 19.81 -6.69 -0.73
CA ASN A 70 19.33 -5.40 -1.20
C ASN A 70 17.80 -5.33 -1.16
N ASP A 71 17.11 -6.37 -1.62
CA ASP A 71 15.65 -6.44 -1.61
C ASP A 71 15.09 -6.44 -0.17
N LEU A 72 15.73 -7.18 0.73
CA LEU A 72 15.41 -7.16 2.16
C LEU A 72 15.57 -5.74 2.75
N TRP A 73 16.63 -5.04 2.38
CA TRP A 73 16.89 -3.70 2.87
C TRP A 73 15.88 -2.68 2.34
N VAL A 74 15.63 -2.67 1.02
CA VAL A 74 14.61 -1.82 0.38
C VAL A 74 13.24 -2.04 1.02
N HIS A 75 12.88 -3.29 1.28
CA HIS A 75 11.62 -3.61 1.95
C HIS A 75 11.53 -3.03 3.36
N ARG A 76 12.61 -3.14 4.15
CA ARG A 76 12.66 -2.58 5.51
C ARG A 76 12.66 -1.07 5.55
N GLU A 77 13.38 -0.43 4.64
CA GLU A 77 13.38 1.02 4.53
C GLU A 77 11.97 1.54 4.22
N LYS A 78 11.26 0.88 3.30
CA LYS A 78 9.85 1.16 3.01
C LYS A 78 8.96 0.98 4.25
N GLN A 79 9.11 -0.11 5.00
CA GLN A 79 8.36 -0.33 6.24
C GLN A 79 8.65 0.75 7.29
N HIS A 80 9.91 1.16 7.42
CA HIS A 80 10.32 2.18 8.38
C HIS A 80 9.72 3.54 8.04
N VAL A 81 9.73 3.94 6.76
CA VAL A 81 9.07 5.16 6.28
C VAL A 81 7.57 5.11 6.61
N GLN A 82 6.90 3.99 6.34
CA GLN A 82 5.47 3.83 6.65
C GLN A 82 5.18 3.92 8.16
N HIS A 83 5.95 3.21 9.00
CA HIS A 83 5.77 3.26 10.45
C HIS A 83 6.02 4.67 11.01
N ARG A 84 6.98 5.41 10.47
CA ARG A 84 7.21 6.80 10.83
C ARG A 84 5.99 7.67 10.50
N ALA A 85 5.41 7.50 9.33
CA ALA A 85 4.19 8.22 8.94
C ALA A 85 3.00 7.89 9.85
N PHE A 86 2.82 6.62 10.22
CA PHE A 86 1.81 6.23 11.21
C PHE A 86 2.06 6.84 12.60
N ALA A 87 3.31 6.88 13.07
CA ALA A 87 3.65 7.51 14.33
C ALA A 87 3.32 9.02 14.32
N GLN A 88 3.62 9.71 13.22
CA GLN A 88 3.25 11.12 13.04
C GLN A 88 1.73 11.32 13.04
N TYR A 89 0.99 10.45 12.36
CA TYR A 89 -0.48 10.49 12.40
C TYR A 89 -1.02 10.26 13.81
N LEU A 90 -0.51 9.25 14.55
CA LEU A 90 -0.88 9.02 15.95
C LEU A 90 -0.60 10.24 16.83
N HIS A 91 0.52 10.93 16.62
CA HIS A 91 0.81 12.20 17.31
C HIS A 91 -0.28 13.25 17.05
N SER A 92 -0.70 13.46 15.79
CA SER A 92 -1.79 14.40 15.48
C SER A 92 -3.13 14.01 16.11
N LEU A 93 -3.44 12.71 16.19
CA LEU A 93 -4.64 12.23 16.86
C LEU A 93 -4.63 12.50 18.36
N PHE A 94 -3.47 12.41 19.02
CA PHE A 94 -3.34 12.67 20.45
C PHE A 94 -3.34 14.16 20.81
N GLU A 95 -2.74 15.02 19.98
CA GLU A 95 -2.61 16.45 20.29
C GLU A 95 -3.88 17.25 19.97
N ALA A 96 -4.88 16.65 19.30
CA ALA A 96 -6.08 17.32 18.78
C ALA A 96 -5.77 18.54 17.90
N GLN A 97 -4.51 18.70 17.48
CA GLN A 97 -4.07 19.63 16.47
C GLN A 97 -4.13 18.90 15.14
N GLY A 98 -4.76 19.52 14.13
CA GLY A 98 -4.84 18.97 12.79
C GLY A 98 -3.44 18.55 12.31
N GLY A 99 -3.36 17.38 11.69
CA GLY A 99 -2.12 16.82 11.16
C GLY A 99 -1.48 17.68 10.06
N GLU A 100 -0.83 17.04 9.09
CA GLU A 100 -0.26 17.75 7.94
C GLU A 100 -1.30 18.69 7.30
N MET A 101 -0.92 19.94 7.04
CA MET A 101 -1.84 20.90 6.42
C MET A 101 -1.97 20.57 4.93
N PHE A 102 -3.15 20.09 4.55
CA PHE A 102 -3.50 19.90 3.15
C PHE A 102 -4.19 21.13 2.61
N GLU A 103 -3.77 21.56 1.41
CA GLU A 103 -4.53 22.55 0.66
C GLU A 103 -5.77 21.87 0.09
N VAL A 104 -6.94 22.40 0.43
CA VAL A 104 -8.22 21.94 -0.10
C VAL A 104 -8.65 22.88 -1.21
N HIS A 105 -8.77 22.33 -2.41
CA HIS A 105 -9.28 23.01 -3.58
C HIS A 105 -10.76 22.66 -3.81
N THR A 106 -11.44 23.42 -4.64
CA THR A 106 -12.83 23.15 -5.02
C THR A 106 -12.99 23.14 -6.54
N ARG A 107 -13.87 22.30 -7.07
CA ARG A 107 -14.24 22.28 -8.50
C ARG A 107 -15.71 21.94 -8.70
N GLN A 108 -16.30 22.48 -9.75
CA GLN A 108 -17.60 22.06 -10.26
C GLN A 108 -17.41 20.83 -11.15
N VAL A 109 -18.24 19.81 -10.95
CA VAL A 109 -18.32 18.62 -11.80
C VAL A 109 -19.68 18.60 -12.48
N ASP A 110 -19.68 18.35 -13.78
CA ASP A 110 -20.90 18.21 -14.57
C ASP A 110 -21.56 16.86 -14.29
N GLY A 111 -22.83 16.71 -14.68
CA GLY A 111 -23.51 15.43 -14.56
C GLY A 111 -22.90 14.40 -15.51
N GLU A 112 -22.61 13.20 -15.01
CA GLU A 112 -21.95 12.16 -15.80
C GLU A 112 -22.50 10.75 -15.51
N TYR A 113 -22.38 9.89 -16.52
CA TYR A 113 -22.69 8.47 -16.38
C TYR A 113 -21.43 7.69 -16.04
N VAL A 114 -21.59 6.72 -15.15
CA VAL A 114 -20.46 5.98 -14.58
C VAL A 114 -20.77 4.49 -14.60
N ALA A 115 -19.85 3.71 -15.15
CA ALA A 115 -19.87 2.26 -15.08
C ALA A 115 -19.12 1.83 -13.83
N THR A 116 -19.70 0.91 -13.06
CA THR A 116 -19.24 0.61 -11.70
C THR A 116 -19.19 -0.89 -11.44
N LEU A 117 -18.24 -1.29 -10.60
CA LEU A 117 -18.11 -2.65 -10.09
C LEU A 117 -17.81 -2.58 -8.59
N SER A 118 -18.64 -3.24 -7.79
CA SER A 118 -18.49 -3.31 -6.33
C SER A 118 -17.99 -4.68 -5.87
N GLY A 119 -17.22 -4.70 -4.78
CA GLY A 119 -16.64 -5.93 -4.23
C GLY A 119 -16.29 -5.81 -2.75
N GLN A 120 -16.10 -6.98 -2.12
CA GLN A 120 -15.72 -7.13 -0.71
C GLN A 120 -14.30 -7.68 -0.63
N VAL A 121 -13.37 -6.86 -0.14
CA VAL A 121 -11.92 -7.13 -0.22
C VAL A 121 -11.20 -6.84 1.09
N TYR A 122 -10.13 -7.57 1.38
CA TYR A 122 -9.17 -7.19 2.41
C TYR A 122 -8.23 -6.08 1.92
N ALA A 123 -7.58 -5.36 2.84
CA ALA A 123 -6.69 -4.26 2.49
C ALA A 123 -5.56 -4.67 1.52
N HIS A 124 -5.02 -5.88 1.67
CA HIS A 124 -3.96 -6.40 0.80
C HIS A 124 -4.46 -6.81 -0.60
N GLU A 125 -5.77 -7.05 -0.75
CA GLU A 125 -6.41 -7.42 -2.02
C GLU A 125 -6.85 -6.19 -2.82
N ALA A 126 -7.02 -5.05 -2.15
CA ALA A 126 -7.57 -3.82 -2.73
C ALA A 126 -6.84 -3.38 -4.02
N PRO A 127 -5.49 -3.28 -4.08
CA PRO A 127 -4.82 -2.86 -5.32
C PRO A 127 -5.14 -3.78 -6.52
N GLY A 128 -5.14 -5.10 -6.30
CA GLY A 128 -5.46 -6.07 -7.35
C GLY A 128 -6.93 -6.00 -7.78
N PHE A 129 -7.85 -5.79 -6.83
CA PHE A 129 -9.26 -5.58 -7.12
C PHE A 129 -9.49 -4.31 -7.94
N ILE A 130 -8.85 -3.20 -7.58
CA ILE A 130 -8.95 -1.92 -8.30
C ILE A 130 -8.47 -2.09 -9.75
N SER A 131 -7.23 -2.55 -9.95
CA SER A 131 -6.67 -2.67 -11.30
C SER A 131 -7.47 -3.64 -12.20
N SER A 132 -7.88 -4.79 -11.65
CA SER A 132 -8.65 -5.76 -12.43
C SER A 132 -10.07 -5.27 -12.75
N SER A 133 -10.70 -4.53 -11.85
CA SER A 133 -12.03 -3.95 -12.07
C SER A 133 -12.00 -2.82 -13.09
N ILE A 134 -11.01 -1.92 -13.03
CA ILE A 134 -10.80 -0.87 -14.05
C ILE A 134 -10.64 -1.52 -15.42
N ALA A 135 -9.75 -2.52 -15.54
CA ALA A 135 -9.51 -3.22 -16.80
C ALA A 135 -10.78 -3.91 -17.34
N LYS A 136 -11.57 -4.52 -16.45
CA LYS A 136 -12.84 -5.16 -16.82
C LYS A 136 -13.87 -4.14 -17.33
N ILE A 137 -14.03 -3.01 -16.63
CA ILE A 137 -14.98 -1.97 -17.02
C ILE A 137 -14.54 -1.29 -18.32
N ARG A 138 -13.27 -0.91 -18.46
CA ARG A 138 -12.75 -0.29 -19.69
C ARG A 138 -12.92 -1.21 -20.90
N ARG A 139 -12.57 -2.49 -20.78
CA ARG A 139 -12.82 -3.49 -21.83
C ARG A 139 -14.31 -3.61 -22.19
N PHE A 140 -15.20 -3.53 -21.21
CA PHE A 140 -16.63 -3.56 -21.45
C PHE A 140 -17.11 -2.33 -22.23
N LEU A 141 -16.65 -1.13 -21.86
CA LEU A 141 -16.95 0.11 -22.58
C LEU A 141 -16.46 0.05 -24.03
N GLU A 142 -15.22 -0.42 -24.25
CA GLU A 142 -14.64 -0.61 -25.58
C GLU A 142 -15.47 -1.56 -26.46
N GLN A 143 -15.93 -2.69 -25.90
CA GLN A 143 -16.77 -3.66 -26.62
C GLN A 143 -18.12 -3.08 -27.04
N GLN A 144 -18.65 -2.12 -26.27
CA GLN A 144 -19.88 -1.39 -26.58
C GLN A 144 -19.63 -0.15 -27.44
N GLN A 145 -18.37 0.12 -27.82
CA GLN A 145 -17.96 1.30 -28.58
C GLN A 145 -18.33 2.62 -27.88
N VAL A 146 -18.27 2.62 -26.55
CA VAL A 146 -18.54 3.77 -25.69
C VAL A 146 -17.21 4.33 -25.18
N GLU A 147 -17.05 5.64 -25.28
CA GLU A 147 -15.83 6.33 -24.87
C GLU A 147 -15.78 6.49 -23.35
N ALA A 148 -14.76 5.91 -22.72
CA ALA A 148 -14.43 6.14 -21.31
C ALA A 148 -13.66 7.46 -21.16
N ARG A 149 -13.84 8.18 -20.05
CA ARG A 149 -12.94 9.30 -19.75
C ARG A 149 -11.56 8.78 -19.34
N GLU A 150 -10.58 9.68 -19.40
CA GLU A 150 -9.20 9.44 -18.98
C GLU A 150 -8.99 9.64 -17.46
N ILE A 151 -10.02 9.33 -16.68
CA ILE A 151 -9.96 9.28 -15.21
C ILE A 151 -10.67 8.02 -14.74
N ASP A 152 -10.24 7.50 -13.61
CA ASP A 152 -10.91 6.42 -12.86
C ASP A 152 -11.04 6.87 -11.41
N TRP A 153 -12.02 6.35 -10.68
CA TRP A 153 -12.03 6.56 -9.23
C TRP A 153 -12.50 5.35 -8.46
N THR A 154 -12.16 5.34 -7.17
CA THR A 154 -12.68 4.35 -6.24
C THR A 154 -13.43 5.02 -5.11
N ILE A 155 -14.48 4.36 -4.63
CA ILE A 155 -15.24 4.76 -3.46
C ILE A 155 -15.08 3.64 -2.44
N CYS A 156 -14.63 4.02 -1.25
CA CYS A 156 -14.57 3.12 -0.12
C CYS A 156 -15.82 3.35 0.75
N HIS A 157 -16.82 2.49 0.60
CA HIS A 157 -18.05 2.56 1.41
C HIS A 157 -17.79 2.09 2.83
N GLU A 158 -16.95 1.06 2.98
CA GLU A 158 -16.45 0.56 4.27
C GLU A 158 -14.96 0.24 4.13
N GLY A 159 -14.13 0.85 4.98
CA GLY A 159 -12.66 0.72 4.96
C GLY A 159 -12.18 -0.72 5.04
N PRO A 160 -11.55 -1.29 3.98
CA PRO A 160 -10.97 -2.62 4.09
C PRO A 160 -9.79 -2.59 5.06
N SER A 161 -9.67 -3.64 5.87
CA SER A 161 -8.60 -3.74 6.86
C SER A 161 -7.80 -5.03 6.66
N ARG A 162 -6.81 -5.23 7.52
CA ARG A 162 -6.08 -6.51 7.59
C ARG A 162 -6.99 -7.65 8.06
N ASP A 163 -7.89 -7.34 8.99
CA ASP A 163 -8.62 -8.35 9.77
C ASP A 163 -10.07 -8.55 9.29
N ALA A 164 -10.60 -7.60 8.52
CA ALA A 164 -11.95 -7.64 7.98
C ALA A 164 -12.00 -7.08 6.56
N LYS A 165 -12.90 -7.66 5.75
CA LYS A 165 -13.20 -7.15 4.42
C LYS A 165 -13.94 -5.81 4.52
N GLY A 166 -13.65 -4.94 3.57
CA GLY A 166 -14.37 -3.70 3.35
C GLY A 166 -15.08 -3.71 1.99
N SER A 167 -16.06 -2.83 1.86
CA SER A 167 -16.85 -2.61 0.65
C SER A 167 -16.20 -1.52 -0.20
N MET A 168 -15.76 -1.89 -1.39
CA MET A 168 -15.17 -0.96 -2.38
C MET A 168 -15.97 -0.96 -3.67
N GLU A 169 -16.06 0.20 -4.30
CA GLU A 169 -16.63 0.41 -5.61
C GLU A 169 -15.59 1.05 -6.52
N VAL A 170 -15.38 0.46 -7.70
CA VAL A 170 -14.51 0.98 -8.75
C VAL A 170 -15.39 1.58 -9.82
N CYS A 171 -15.05 2.80 -10.25
CA CYS A 171 -15.87 3.64 -11.11
C CYS A 171 -15.07 4.10 -12.33
N VAL A 172 -15.66 3.94 -13.52
CA VAL A 172 -15.13 4.47 -14.77
C VAL A 172 -16.22 5.33 -15.42
N PRO A 173 -16.07 6.66 -15.44
CA PRO A 173 -16.99 7.55 -16.14
C PRO A 173 -16.89 7.39 -17.66
N PHE A 174 -18.00 7.61 -18.36
CA PHE A 174 -18.09 7.46 -19.80
C PHE A 174 -19.05 8.46 -20.46
N VAL A 175 -18.92 8.62 -21.78
CA VAL A 175 -19.79 9.50 -22.58
C VAL A 175 -20.66 8.65 -23.51
N GLY A 176 -21.96 8.89 -23.48
CA GLY A 176 -22.92 8.25 -24.38
C GLY A 176 -23.94 7.39 -23.65
N SER A 177 -24.50 6.41 -24.36
CA SER A 177 -25.51 5.48 -23.83
C SER A 177 -24.95 4.08 -23.78
N LEU A 178 -25.24 3.39 -22.69
CA LEU A 178 -24.71 2.07 -22.40
C LEU A 178 -25.83 1.20 -21.81
N LEU A 179 -25.87 -0.07 -22.22
CA LEU A 179 -26.71 -1.06 -21.55
C LEU A 179 -25.89 -1.75 -20.47
N PRO A 180 -26.46 -2.10 -19.30
CA PRO A 180 -25.73 -2.80 -18.25
C PRO A 180 -25.17 -4.14 -18.73
N GLY A 181 -23.94 -4.47 -18.31
CA GLY A 181 -23.27 -5.74 -18.58
C GLY A 181 -23.25 -6.65 -17.35
N GLU A 182 -22.81 -7.91 -17.53
CA GLU A 182 -22.74 -8.86 -16.42
C GLU A 182 -21.75 -8.39 -15.33
N GLY A 183 -22.29 -8.10 -14.14
CA GLY A 183 -21.52 -7.63 -12.99
C GLY A 183 -21.01 -6.19 -13.11
N ILE A 184 -21.52 -5.40 -14.06
CA ILE A 184 -21.25 -3.97 -14.19
C ILE A 184 -22.56 -3.21 -14.05
N SER A 185 -22.63 -2.32 -13.05
CA SER A 185 -23.79 -1.45 -12.81
C SER A 185 -23.55 -0.08 -13.41
N LEU A 186 -24.63 0.59 -13.84
CA LEU A 186 -24.57 1.94 -14.37
C LEU A 186 -25.22 2.90 -13.38
N LYS A 187 -24.54 4.01 -13.08
CA LYS A 187 -25.08 5.10 -12.28
C LYS A 187 -25.01 6.40 -13.06
N HIS A 188 -25.88 7.33 -12.68
CA HIS A 188 -25.82 8.72 -13.11
C HIS A 188 -25.51 9.57 -11.88
N GLU A 189 -24.41 10.30 -11.90
CA GLU A 189 -24.09 11.27 -10.87
C GLU A 189 -24.55 12.65 -11.35
N PRO A 190 -25.45 13.34 -10.61
CA PRO A 190 -25.89 14.67 -11.00
C PRO A 190 -24.74 15.69 -10.88
N PRO A 191 -24.84 16.86 -11.54
CA PRO A 191 -23.88 17.94 -11.34
C PRO A 191 -23.72 18.30 -9.85
N HIS A 192 -22.48 18.49 -9.41
CA HIS A 192 -22.16 18.73 -8.01
C HIS A 192 -20.85 19.51 -7.85
N GLN A 193 -20.59 19.96 -6.62
CA GLN A 193 -19.29 20.51 -6.26
C GLN A 193 -18.45 19.43 -5.58
N GLU A 194 -17.14 19.47 -5.80
CA GLU A 194 -16.18 18.64 -5.08
C GLU A 194 -15.16 19.52 -4.37
N ALA A 195 -14.92 19.22 -3.09
CA ALA A 195 -13.70 19.63 -2.41
C ALA A 195 -12.66 18.56 -2.70
N TYR A 196 -11.43 18.90 -3.02
CA TYR A 196 -10.40 17.90 -3.27
C TYR A 196 -9.04 18.31 -2.76
N ILE A 197 -8.26 17.31 -2.39
CA ILE A 197 -6.86 17.43 -2.01
C ILE A 197 -6.04 16.74 -3.09
N ARG A 198 -5.13 17.48 -3.71
CA ARG A 198 -4.23 16.95 -4.73
C ARG A 198 -2.98 16.35 -4.11
N LEU A 199 -2.65 15.12 -4.51
CA LEU A 199 -1.51 14.37 -3.99
C LEU A 199 -0.60 13.87 -5.10
N ARG A 200 0.69 13.84 -4.79
CA ARG A 200 1.69 13.10 -5.57
C ARG A 200 1.57 11.60 -5.32
N LYS A 201 2.03 10.78 -6.27
CA LYS A 201 2.03 9.32 -6.13
C LYS A 201 2.73 8.85 -4.84
N GLU A 202 3.88 9.42 -4.50
CA GLU A 202 4.63 9.10 -3.28
C GLU A 202 3.87 9.42 -1.98
N GLN A 203 2.92 10.36 -2.04
CA GLN A 203 2.09 10.77 -0.91
C GLN A 203 0.88 9.85 -0.72
N CYS A 204 0.55 8.99 -1.68
CA CYS A 204 -0.56 8.05 -1.58
C CYS A 204 -0.20 6.82 -0.72
N GLN A 205 0.30 7.09 0.48
CA GLN A 205 0.60 6.11 1.51
C GLN A 205 -0.55 6.06 2.52
N PRO A 206 -0.83 4.91 3.14
CA PRO A 206 -2.00 4.76 4.02
C PRO A 206 -2.14 5.83 5.10
N ALA A 207 -1.06 6.17 5.81
CA ALA A 207 -1.08 7.17 6.87
C ALA A 207 -1.31 8.60 6.37
N VAL A 208 -0.83 8.93 5.18
CA VAL A 208 -1.02 10.26 4.58
C VAL A 208 -2.43 10.38 4.02
N LEU A 209 -2.94 9.33 3.38
CA LEU A 209 -4.34 9.27 2.93
C LEU A 209 -5.30 9.43 4.11
N MET A 210 -5.07 8.75 5.23
CA MET A 210 -5.88 8.94 6.45
C MET A 210 -5.91 10.40 6.92
N GLN A 211 -4.76 11.08 6.93
CA GLN A 211 -4.69 12.50 7.28
C GLN A 211 -5.42 13.40 6.27
N ALA A 212 -5.32 13.09 4.97
CA ALA A 212 -6.03 13.81 3.93
C ALA A 212 -7.56 13.62 4.05
N TYR A 213 -8.01 12.41 4.39
CA TYR A 213 -9.42 12.12 4.72
C TYR A 213 -9.92 13.00 5.86
N ASP A 214 -9.19 13.04 6.98
CA ASP A 214 -9.53 13.88 8.13
C ASP A 214 -9.53 15.37 7.77
N ALA A 215 -8.58 15.81 6.95
CA ALA A 215 -8.48 17.19 6.50
C ALA A 215 -9.67 17.61 5.62
N GLY A 216 -10.05 16.80 4.64
CA GLY A 216 -11.21 17.08 3.79
C GLY A 216 -12.53 17.06 4.56
N GLN A 217 -12.71 16.11 5.48
CA GLN A 217 -13.89 16.06 6.36
C GLN A 217 -13.99 17.28 7.27
N ARG A 218 -12.86 17.69 7.88
CA ARG A 218 -12.80 18.90 8.69
C ARG A 218 -13.13 20.14 7.89
N TRP A 219 -12.57 20.26 6.68
CA TRP A 219 -12.86 21.39 5.79
C TRP A 219 -14.35 21.47 5.45
N LEU A 220 -14.99 20.34 5.09
CA LEU A 220 -16.43 20.31 4.82
C LEU A 220 -17.24 20.80 6.03
N GLN A 221 -16.87 20.35 7.23
CA GLN A 221 -17.52 20.77 8.47
C GLN A 221 -17.34 22.28 8.73
N GLU A 222 -16.12 22.81 8.58
CA GLU A 222 -15.80 24.22 8.79
C GLU A 222 -16.50 25.13 7.78
N GLN A 223 -16.65 24.67 6.53
CA GLN A 223 -17.40 25.39 5.48
C GLN A 223 -18.92 25.18 5.56
N GLY A 224 -19.41 24.36 6.49
CA GLY A 224 -20.84 24.03 6.62
C GLY A 224 -21.41 23.28 5.41
N LYS A 225 -20.58 22.54 4.69
CA LYS A 225 -20.97 21.78 3.49
C LYS A 225 -21.43 20.37 3.86
N VAL A 226 -22.45 19.88 3.14
CA VAL A 226 -23.03 18.56 3.38
C VAL A 226 -22.60 17.60 2.26
N PRO A 227 -21.94 16.48 2.58
CA PRO A 227 -21.60 15.46 1.59
C PRO A 227 -22.84 14.83 0.96
N ILE A 228 -22.80 14.60 -0.35
CA ILE A 228 -23.95 14.07 -1.11
C ILE A 228 -23.67 12.72 -1.76
N LEU A 229 -22.40 12.39 -1.94
CA LEU A 229 -21.92 11.13 -2.51
C LEU A 229 -20.72 10.67 -1.65
N GLY A 230 -20.32 9.42 -1.83
CA GLY A 230 -19.12 8.89 -1.17
C GLY A 230 -17.88 9.69 -1.57
N SER A 231 -17.00 9.93 -0.59
CA SER A 231 -15.64 10.41 -0.83
C SER A 231 -14.92 9.44 -1.76
N ARG A 232 -14.15 9.98 -2.70
CA ARG A 232 -13.59 9.19 -3.80
C ARG A 232 -12.13 9.50 -4.02
N GLU A 233 -11.41 8.44 -4.36
CA GLU A 233 -10.00 8.48 -4.75
C GLU A 233 -9.93 8.53 -6.27
N VAL A 234 -9.64 9.71 -6.84
CA VAL A 234 -9.65 9.95 -8.29
C VAL A 234 -8.23 9.84 -8.85
N TYR A 235 -8.05 8.90 -9.78
CA TYR A 235 -6.82 8.65 -10.50
C TYR A 235 -6.92 9.30 -11.88
N PHE A 236 -6.10 10.33 -12.13
CA PHE A 236 -6.08 11.06 -13.40
C PHE A 236 -4.77 10.87 -14.19
N ALA A 237 -3.91 9.98 -13.70
CA ALA A 237 -2.68 9.56 -14.37
C ALA A 237 -2.58 8.03 -14.35
N ASP A 238 -1.85 7.46 -15.30
CA ASP A 238 -1.56 6.03 -15.31
C ASP A 238 -0.61 5.68 -14.15
N TRP A 239 -1.19 5.04 -13.13
CA TRP A 239 -0.48 4.67 -11.91
C TRP A 239 0.77 3.82 -12.16
N SER A 240 0.78 3.04 -13.23
CA SER A 240 1.89 2.14 -13.56
C SER A 240 3.11 2.87 -14.12
N THR A 241 2.91 4.05 -14.71
CA THR A 241 3.96 4.80 -15.41
C THR A 241 4.29 6.15 -14.79
N VAL A 242 3.35 6.77 -14.07
CA VAL A 242 3.56 8.08 -13.42
C VAL A 242 4.66 8.02 -12.35
N ALA A 243 5.52 9.03 -12.33
CA ALA A 243 6.64 9.07 -11.40
C ALA A 243 6.17 9.41 -9.98
N ASP A 244 6.94 8.97 -8.98
CA ASP A 244 6.58 9.11 -7.57
C ASP A 244 6.37 10.57 -7.13
N HIS A 245 7.09 11.52 -7.73
CA HIS A 245 7.02 12.95 -7.41
C HIS A 245 6.00 13.73 -8.28
N GLU A 246 5.26 13.05 -9.14
CA GLU A 246 4.24 13.69 -9.98
C GLU A 246 2.87 13.61 -9.32
N GLU A 247 2.05 14.63 -9.54
CA GLU A 247 0.63 14.63 -9.17
C GLU A 247 -0.11 13.57 -9.98
N ALA A 248 -0.84 12.69 -9.31
CA ALA A 248 -1.51 11.55 -9.95
C ALA A 248 -2.89 11.25 -9.37
N PHE A 249 -3.24 11.91 -8.27
CA PHE A 249 -4.32 11.50 -7.39
C PHE A 249 -5.01 12.71 -6.77
N ASP A 250 -6.34 12.74 -6.81
CA ASP A 250 -7.15 13.67 -6.03
C ASP A 250 -8.01 12.87 -5.04
N LEU A 251 -7.93 13.22 -3.75
CA LEU A 251 -8.92 12.77 -2.78
C LEU A 251 -10.08 13.77 -2.77
N ALA A 252 -11.24 13.37 -3.30
CA ALA A 252 -12.38 14.26 -3.51
C ALA A 252 -13.58 13.94 -2.61
N PHE A 253 -14.30 14.99 -2.23
CA PHE A 253 -15.46 15.00 -1.35
C PHE A 253 -16.61 15.75 -2.04
N PRO A 254 -17.54 15.03 -2.67
CA PRO A 254 -18.70 15.63 -3.32
C PRO A 254 -19.68 16.23 -2.31
N TYR A 255 -20.13 17.47 -2.54
CA TYR A 255 -21.08 18.20 -1.71
C TYR A 255 -22.08 19.04 -2.54
N HIS A 256 -23.16 19.50 -1.90
CA HIS A 256 -24.05 20.54 -2.43
C HIS A 256 -23.66 21.92 -1.91
N ASP A 257 -23.81 22.94 -2.76
CA ASP A 257 -23.56 24.33 -2.39
C ASP A 257 -24.60 24.92 -1.43
#